data_AF-H1PJI8-F1
#
_entry.id   AF-H1PJI8-F1
#
_cell.length_a   1.000
_cell.length_b   1.000
_cell.length_c   1.000
_cell.angle_alpha   90.00
_cell.angle_beta   90.00
_cell.angle_gamma   90.00
#
_symmetry.space_group_name_H-M   'P 1'
#
loop_
_entity.id
_entity.type
_entity.pdbx_description
1 polymer ?
#
loop_
_entity_poly.entity_id
_entity_poly.type
_entity_poly.pdbx_seq_one_letter_code
_entity_poly.pdbx_strand_id
1 'polypeptide(L)'
;MKKTSIRICLTALIVMIFTSFAFAESGKLELKESYPKDGQKNTSIENVGVKLTFNNKVNKKENQKANSKCFKILDSKGKALPIKVYYNPDVKGQVLVLYDTVNAKKNAIKGDSKYTLVISKKFVDNDGNTLGKDQKITFKTLNQSLNTKIYLVMMVVMMFGMFFFTSRQAKKHQEEDEDSDTANAPFNPYKEAKRTGRPVSEVIAQHEKEEAKAAKKAARKAAKEAEEDDYEEYEEEDNGNFKVKRPRPISEAGGRYITGRKAIAEAKAAEEERLAKRRAKNKKK
;
A
#
# COMPACT_ATOMS: atom_id res chain seq x y z
N MET A 1 -26.27 62.14 58.12
CA MET A 1 -25.26 61.83 57.09
C MET A 1 -25.62 62.59 55.81
N LYS A 2 -24.69 63.35 55.21
CA LYS A 2 -24.97 64.16 54.00
C LYS A 2 -25.24 63.22 52.81
N LYS A 3 -26.23 63.55 51.96
CA LYS A 3 -26.67 62.73 50.80
C LYS A 3 -25.53 62.33 49.87
N THR A 4 -24.45 63.11 49.86
CA THR A 4 -23.20 62.84 49.14
C THR A 4 -22.43 61.63 49.68
N SER A 5 -22.34 61.44 51.00
CA SER A 5 -21.65 60.26 51.59
C SER A 5 -22.38 58.96 51.28
N ILE A 6 -23.72 58.97 51.22
CA ILE A 6 -24.52 57.78 50.89
C ILE A 6 -24.32 57.39 49.43
N ARG A 7 -24.29 58.36 48.51
CA ARG A 7 -24.06 58.10 47.08
C ARG A 7 -22.67 57.53 46.83
N ILE A 8 -21.63 58.05 47.50
CA ILE A 8 -20.26 57.54 47.38
C ILE A 8 -20.15 56.10 47.90
N CYS A 9 -20.80 55.79 49.03
CA CYS A 9 -20.82 54.43 49.57
C CYS A 9 -21.56 53.47 48.64
N LEU A 10 -22.68 53.88 48.05
CA LEU A 10 -23.45 53.05 47.11
C LEU A 10 -22.67 52.80 45.81
N THR A 11 -21.99 53.82 45.27
CA THR A 11 -21.14 53.64 44.08
C THR A 11 -19.94 52.75 44.37
N ALA A 12 -19.31 52.89 45.55
CA ALA A 12 -18.21 52.02 45.96
C ALA A 12 -18.66 50.57 46.15
N LEU A 13 -19.86 50.35 46.70
CA LEU A 13 -20.46 49.03 46.87
C LEU A 13 -20.82 48.38 45.53
N ILE A 14 -21.37 49.16 44.59
CA ILE A 14 -21.63 48.68 43.22
C ILE A 14 -20.32 48.32 42.52
N VAL A 15 -19.29 49.17 42.59
CA VAL A 15 -17.97 48.87 42.01
C VAL A 15 -17.36 47.63 42.65
N MET A 16 -17.44 47.47 43.98
CA MET A 16 -16.93 46.28 44.69
C MET A 16 -17.66 44.98 44.29
N ILE A 17 -18.97 45.03 44.05
CA ILE A 17 -19.76 43.89 43.54
C ILE A 17 -19.40 43.56 42.08
N PHE A 18 -19.00 44.55 41.28
CA PHE A 18 -18.57 44.33 39.89
C PHE A 18 -17.08 43.94 39.75
N THR A 19 -16.22 44.25 40.73
CA THR A 19 -14.78 43.94 40.69
C THR A 19 -14.40 42.56 41.23
N SER A 20 -15.32 41.82 41.86
CA SER A 20 -15.07 40.46 42.37
C SER A 20 -15.00 39.38 41.29
N PHE A 21 -15.06 39.72 40.01
CA PHE A 21 -14.64 38.84 38.90
C PHE A 21 -13.11 38.87 38.67
N ALA A 22 -12.34 38.89 39.76
CA ALA A 22 -10.91 38.60 39.70
C ALA A 22 -10.76 37.10 39.44
N PHE A 23 -10.56 36.74 38.15
CA PHE A 23 -10.33 35.38 37.70
C PHE A 23 -9.11 34.80 38.42
N ALA A 24 -9.35 33.82 39.30
CA ALA A 24 -8.29 33.01 39.87
C ALA A 24 -7.59 32.24 38.74
N GLU A 25 -6.27 32.39 38.65
CA GLU A 25 -5.39 31.80 37.64
C GLU A 25 -5.27 30.26 37.74
N SER A 26 -6.01 29.63 38.67
CA SER A 26 -6.07 28.18 38.90
C SER A 26 -7.15 27.44 38.09
N GLY A 27 -7.92 28.13 37.23
CA GLY A 27 -9.11 27.58 36.57
C GLY A 27 -9.13 27.60 35.04
N LYS A 28 -8.04 27.93 34.35
CA LYS A 28 -8.06 28.15 32.89
C LYS A 28 -8.58 26.93 32.12
N LEU A 29 -9.64 27.11 31.33
CA LEU A 29 -10.19 26.07 30.47
C LEU A 29 -9.30 25.88 29.24
N GLU A 30 -8.86 24.65 29.01
CA GLU A 30 -7.98 24.28 27.90
C GLU A 30 -8.45 23.00 27.21
N LEU A 31 -8.31 22.99 25.89
CA LEU A 31 -8.48 21.78 25.08
C LEU A 31 -7.22 20.92 25.23
N LYS A 32 -7.38 19.72 25.79
CA LYS A 32 -6.27 18.76 25.95
C LYS A 32 -6.07 17.92 24.70
N GLU A 33 -7.17 17.44 24.12
CA GLU A 33 -7.11 16.51 23.01
C GLU A 33 -8.27 16.72 22.05
N SER A 34 -8.02 16.47 20.77
CA SER A 34 -9.05 16.33 19.76
C SER A 34 -8.82 15.10 18.90
N TYR A 35 -9.92 14.45 18.52
CA TYR A 35 -9.95 13.47 17.46
C TYR A 35 -11.03 13.85 16.45
N PRO A 36 -10.70 14.09 15.18
CA PRO A 36 -9.35 14.06 14.60
C PRO A 36 -8.38 15.07 15.24
N LYS A 37 -7.08 14.75 15.19
CA LYS A 37 -6.01 15.70 15.56
C LYS A 37 -5.95 16.83 14.52
N ASP A 38 -5.47 18.00 14.92
CA ASP A 38 -5.24 19.09 13.97
C ASP A 38 -4.27 18.66 12.85
N GLY A 39 -4.62 18.95 11.60
CA GLY A 39 -3.92 18.52 10.41
C GLY A 39 -4.13 17.05 10.01
N GLN A 40 -4.92 16.27 10.75
CA GLN A 40 -5.11 14.83 10.46
C GLN A 40 -5.72 14.61 9.08
N LYS A 41 -5.17 13.63 8.36
CA LYS A 41 -5.65 13.19 7.04
C LYS A 41 -6.37 11.85 7.15
N ASN A 42 -7.06 11.46 6.09
CA ASN A 42 -7.71 10.15 5.95
C ASN A 42 -8.77 9.87 7.02
N THR A 43 -9.44 10.91 7.53
CA THR A 43 -10.56 10.75 8.46
C THR A 43 -11.76 10.13 7.73
N SER A 44 -12.44 9.17 8.37
CA SER A 44 -13.63 8.54 7.79
C SER A 44 -14.75 9.56 7.50
N ILE A 45 -15.47 9.35 6.40
CA ILE A 45 -16.56 10.23 5.92
C ILE A 45 -17.89 9.90 6.61
N GLU A 46 -18.08 8.64 7.03
CA GLU A 46 -19.39 8.14 7.45
C GLU A 46 -19.90 8.80 8.74
N ASN A 47 -19.00 9.26 9.59
CA ASN A 47 -19.31 9.94 10.85
C ASN A 47 -18.40 11.14 11.03
N VAL A 48 -18.54 12.18 10.19
CA VAL A 48 -17.79 13.42 10.40
C VAL A 48 -18.19 14.02 11.74
N GLY A 49 -17.30 13.85 12.71
CA GLY A 49 -17.46 14.32 14.06
C GLY A 49 -16.11 14.55 14.68
N VAL A 50 -16.04 15.54 15.56
CA VAL A 50 -14.85 15.85 16.33
C VAL A 50 -15.15 15.57 17.79
N LYS A 51 -14.38 14.64 18.35
CA LYS A 51 -14.32 14.38 19.77
C LYS A 51 -13.30 15.33 20.38
N LEU A 52 -13.72 16.07 21.39
CA LEU A 52 -12.90 17.03 22.12
C LEU A 52 -12.83 16.59 23.57
N THR A 53 -11.66 16.75 24.18
CA THR A 53 -11.44 16.52 25.61
C THR A 53 -10.83 17.75 26.22
N PHE A 54 -11.55 18.38 27.15
CA PHE A 54 -11.10 19.54 27.91
C PHE A 54 -10.54 19.12 29.28
N ASN A 55 -9.74 20.00 29.88
CA ASN A 55 -9.20 19.78 31.23
C ASN A 55 -10.28 19.81 32.34
N ASN A 56 -11.34 20.59 32.14
CA ASN A 56 -12.43 20.80 33.12
C ASN A 56 -13.74 20.16 32.67
N LYS A 57 -14.70 19.99 33.60
CA LYS A 57 -16.03 19.47 33.26
C LYS A 57 -16.80 20.55 32.49
N VAL A 58 -17.49 20.17 31.43
CA VAL A 58 -18.20 21.09 30.51
C VAL A 58 -19.66 20.68 30.22
N ASN A 59 -20.19 19.75 31.02
CA ASN A 59 -21.49 19.09 30.80
C ASN A 59 -22.66 19.71 31.59
N LYS A 60 -22.46 20.85 32.27
CA LYS A 60 -23.49 21.56 33.03
C LYS A 60 -24.67 22.00 32.15
N LYS A 61 -25.88 21.54 32.46
CA LYS A 61 -27.09 21.67 31.62
C LYS A 61 -27.43 23.11 31.28
N GLU A 62 -27.22 24.03 32.22
CA GLU A 62 -27.49 25.47 32.06
C GLU A 62 -26.61 26.09 30.95
N ASN A 63 -25.39 25.58 30.78
CA ASN A 63 -24.43 26.10 29.81
C ASN A 63 -24.59 25.48 28.42
N GLN A 64 -25.19 24.29 28.31
CA GLN A 64 -25.19 23.50 27.07
C GLN A 64 -25.79 24.24 25.86
N LYS A 65 -26.87 25.01 26.07
CA LYS A 65 -27.54 25.78 25.00
C LYS A 65 -26.69 26.94 24.48
N ALA A 66 -25.91 27.57 25.35
CA ALA A 66 -24.98 28.63 24.96
C ALA A 66 -23.71 28.04 24.34
N ASN A 67 -23.16 26.99 24.96
CA ASN A 67 -21.95 26.31 24.51
C ASN A 67 -22.13 25.60 23.16
N SER A 68 -23.30 25.03 22.86
CA SER A 68 -23.54 24.40 21.55
C SER A 68 -23.38 25.37 20.37
N LYS A 69 -23.62 26.67 20.59
CA LYS A 69 -23.41 27.73 19.59
C LYS A 69 -21.95 28.16 19.42
N CYS A 70 -21.07 27.72 20.32
CA CYS A 70 -19.64 28.02 20.28
C CYS A 70 -18.88 27.13 19.30
N PHE A 71 -19.53 26.09 18.76
CA PHE A 71 -18.92 25.17 17.80
C PHE A 71 -19.45 25.43 16.39
N LYS A 72 -18.55 25.39 15.40
CA LYS A 72 -18.90 25.41 13.97
C LYS A 72 -17.95 24.51 13.20
N ILE A 73 -18.49 23.64 12.35
CA ILE A 73 -17.67 22.94 11.36
C ILE A 73 -17.84 23.68 10.03
N LEU A 74 -16.72 24.09 9.44
CA LEU A 74 -16.65 24.77 8.16
C LEU A 74 -16.09 23.83 7.11
N ASP A 75 -16.65 23.87 5.90
CA ASP A 75 -16.05 23.22 4.74
C ASP A 75 -14.84 24.01 4.20
N SER A 76 -14.20 23.48 3.16
CA SER A 76 -13.06 24.13 2.49
C SER A 76 -13.39 25.49 1.87
N LYS A 77 -14.67 25.81 1.68
CA LYS A 77 -15.17 27.09 1.17
C LYS A 77 -15.61 28.05 2.29
N GLY A 78 -15.44 27.65 3.55
CA GLY A 78 -15.87 28.43 4.71
C GLY A 78 -17.37 28.35 5.01
N LYS A 79 -18.12 27.48 4.33
CA LYS A 79 -19.55 27.29 4.57
C LYS A 79 -19.76 26.45 5.83
N ALA A 80 -20.60 26.94 6.73
CA ALA A 80 -20.96 26.23 7.94
C ALA A 80 -21.84 25.00 7.64
N LEU A 81 -21.48 23.89 8.27
CA LEU A 81 -22.22 22.65 8.24
C LEU A 81 -23.20 22.57 9.43
N PRO A 82 -24.37 21.93 9.26
CA PRO A 82 -25.26 21.64 10.37
C PRO A 82 -24.58 20.64 11.32
N ILE A 83 -24.64 20.92 12.63
CA ILE A 83 -23.99 20.12 13.66
C ILE A 83 -24.94 19.84 14.83
N LYS A 84 -24.67 18.74 15.53
CA LYS A 84 -25.23 18.39 16.84
C LYS A 84 -24.09 18.24 17.83
N VAL A 85 -24.26 18.81 19.02
CA VAL A 85 -23.24 18.79 20.08
C VAL A 85 -23.76 17.94 21.23
N TYR A 86 -22.98 16.94 21.61
CA TYR A 86 -23.27 16.04 22.73
C TYR A 86 -22.19 16.18 23.79
N TYR A 87 -22.61 16.22 25.05
CA TYR A 87 -21.74 16.27 26.21
C TYR A 87 -21.73 14.90 26.87
N ASN A 88 -20.55 14.33 27.10
CA ASN A 88 -20.46 13.04 27.76
C ASN A 88 -20.63 13.22 29.29
N PRO A 89 -21.60 12.54 29.94
CA PRO A 89 -21.74 12.59 31.40
C PRO A 89 -20.65 11.81 32.14
N ASP A 90 -20.15 10.73 31.54
CA ASP A 90 -19.25 9.76 32.17
C ASP A 90 -17.79 10.16 32.03
N VAL A 91 -17.43 10.78 30.90
CA VAL A 91 -16.05 11.21 30.62
C VAL A 91 -15.89 12.70 30.90
N LYS A 92 -15.03 13.01 31.87
CA LYS A 92 -14.71 14.39 32.27
C LYS A 92 -14.27 15.22 31.06
N GLY A 93 -14.98 16.32 30.82
CA GLY A 93 -14.59 17.32 29.83
C GLY A 93 -14.78 16.89 28.37
N GLN A 94 -15.45 15.76 28.10
CA GLN A 94 -15.60 15.28 26.74
C GLN A 94 -16.84 15.85 26.04
N VAL A 95 -16.63 16.35 24.81
CA VAL A 95 -17.67 16.89 23.93
C VAL A 95 -17.55 16.23 22.56
N LEU A 96 -18.67 15.79 22.00
CA LEU A 96 -18.76 15.25 20.65
C LEU A 96 -19.50 16.26 19.78
N VAL A 97 -18.82 16.81 18.79
CA VAL A 97 -19.42 17.70 17.79
C VAL A 97 -19.61 16.89 16.52
N LEU A 98 -20.85 16.50 16.23
CA LEU A 98 -21.19 15.63 15.12
C LEU A 98 -21.87 16.40 14.00
N TYR A 99 -21.63 16.00 12.76
CA TYR A 99 -22.40 16.47 11.62
C TYR A 99 -23.86 15.99 11.73
N ASP A 100 -24.82 16.90 11.54
CA ASP A 100 -26.24 16.56 11.61
C ASP A 100 -26.77 16.09 10.25
N THR A 101 -26.78 14.78 10.05
CA THR A 101 -27.26 14.14 8.82
C THR A 101 -28.76 14.28 8.58
N VAL A 102 -29.56 14.52 9.64
CA VAL A 102 -31.02 14.62 9.53
C VAL A 102 -31.43 15.97 8.95
N ASN A 103 -30.79 17.05 9.41
CA ASN A 103 -31.06 18.41 8.95
C ASN A 103 -30.18 18.83 7.75
N ALA A 104 -29.34 17.93 7.27
CA ALA A 104 -28.48 18.14 6.12
C ALA A 104 -29.28 18.15 4.81
N LYS A 105 -29.01 19.14 3.93
CA LYS A 105 -29.38 19.02 2.52
C LYS A 105 -28.62 17.84 1.90
N LYS A 106 -29.27 17.06 1.02
CA LYS A 106 -28.61 16.03 0.20
C LYS A 106 -27.29 16.59 -0.35
N ASN A 107 -26.15 15.93 -0.05
CA ASN A 107 -24.74 16.32 -0.30
C ASN A 107 -23.94 16.75 0.96
N ALA A 108 -24.08 15.97 2.04
CA ALA A 108 -23.72 16.36 3.39
C ALA A 108 -22.22 16.57 3.69
N ILE A 109 -21.37 15.64 3.25
CA ILE A 109 -19.92 15.63 3.46
C ILE A 109 -19.29 15.02 2.19
N LYS A 110 -18.16 15.56 1.76
CA LYS A 110 -17.41 15.07 0.61
C LYS A 110 -16.16 14.32 1.08
N GLY A 111 -15.79 13.28 0.33
CA GLY A 111 -14.46 12.70 0.43
C GLY A 111 -13.39 13.68 -0.05
N ASP A 112 -12.14 13.39 0.34
CA ASP A 112 -10.95 14.15 -0.04
C ASP A 112 -11.04 15.66 0.23
N SER A 113 -11.82 16.05 1.24
CA SER A 113 -12.17 17.44 1.50
C SER A 113 -11.66 17.87 2.87
N LYS A 114 -11.17 19.11 2.94
CA LYS A 114 -10.70 19.73 4.17
C LYS A 114 -11.87 20.36 4.92
N TYR A 115 -11.93 20.11 6.22
CA TYR A 115 -12.90 20.69 7.14
C TYR A 115 -12.17 21.34 8.31
N THR A 116 -12.78 22.37 8.89
CA THR A 116 -12.24 23.08 10.05
C THR A 116 -13.31 23.18 11.13
N LEU A 117 -13.06 22.61 12.29
CA LEU A 117 -13.82 22.91 13.49
C LEU A 117 -13.29 24.21 14.09
N VAL A 118 -14.20 25.13 14.39
CA VAL A 118 -13.93 26.36 15.14
C VAL A 118 -14.63 26.26 16.50
N ILE A 119 -13.86 26.49 17.56
CA ILE A 119 -14.33 26.57 18.95
C ILE A 119 -14.16 28.02 19.40
N SER A 120 -15.24 28.67 19.79
CA SER A 120 -15.18 30.06 20.24
C SER A 120 -14.55 30.20 21.62
N LYS A 121 -13.80 31.30 21.82
CA LYS A 121 -13.30 31.76 23.12
C LYS A 121 -14.35 31.87 24.21
N LYS A 122 -15.64 32.03 23.83
CA LYS A 122 -16.79 32.14 24.73
C LYS A 122 -17.25 30.81 25.31
N PHE A 123 -16.67 29.68 24.88
CA PHE A 123 -16.98 28.38 25.44
C PHE A 123 -16.61 28.36 26.94
N VAL A 124 -17.56 27.96 27.77
CA VAL A 124 -17.41 27.95 29.24
C VAL A 124 -17.47 26.55 29.81
N ASP A 125 -16.71 26.31 30.89
CA ASP A 125 -16.82 25.10 31.68
C ASP A 125 -17.95 25.18 32.73
N ASN A 126 -18.04 24.17 33.60
CA ASN A 126 -19.04 24.11 34.65
C ASN A 126 -18.83 25.15 35.76
N ASP A 127 -17.59 25.61 35.93
CA ASP A 127 -17.14 26.55 36.96
C ASP A 127 -17.17 28.00 36.46
N GLY A 128 -17.46 28.21 35.17
CA GLY A 128 -17.60 29.52 34.53
C GLY A 128 -16.33 30.02 33.84
N ASN A 129 -15.26 29.22 33.80
CA ASN A 129 -14.02 29.58 33.13
C ASN A 129 -14.20 29.50 31.61
N THR A 130 -13.69 30.50 30.90
CA THR A 130 -13.77 30.56 29.45
C THR A 130 -12.51 29.98 28.79
N LEU A 131 -12.64 29.49 27.56
CA LEU A 131 -11.51 29.04 26.74
C LEU A 131 -10.52 30.19 26.43
N GLY A 132 -10.99 31.44 26.48
CA GLY A 132 -10.18 32.66 26.37
C GLY A 132 -9.71 33.01 24.95
N LYS A 133 -9.52 32.02 24.06
CA LYS A 133 -9.14 32.21 22.66
C LYS A 133 -9.92 31.29 21.73
N ASP A 134 -10.13 31.75 20.50
CA ASP A 134 -10.74 30.92 19.47
C ASP A 134 -9.73 29.83 19.05
N GLN A 135 -10.19 28.58 19.02
CA GLN A 135 -9.38 27.44 18.58
C GLN A 135 -9.89 26.89 17.26
N LYS A 136 -8.97 26.44 16.42
CA LYS A 136 -9.27 25.85 15.11
C LYS A 136 -8.61 24.50 15.00
N ILE A 137 -9.35 23.53 14.48
CA ILE A 137 -8.88 22.16 14.28
C ILE A 137 -9.23 21.76 12.87
N THR A 138 -8.23 21.49 12.06
CA THR A 138 -8.36 21.16 10.64
C THR A 138 -8.20 19.67 10.44
N PHE A 139 -9.04 19.06 9.62
CA PHE A 139 -8.90 17.66 9.25
C PHE A 139 -9.33 17.43 7.80
N LYS A 140 -8.80 16.37 7.17
CA LYS A 140 -9.10 16.01 5.79
C LYS A 140 -9.74 14.63 5.72
N THR A 141 -10.90 14.55 5.08
CA THR A 141 -11.60 13.28 4.87
C THR A 141 -10.87 12.38 3.89
N LEU A 142 -11.08 11.07 4.04
CA LEU A 142 -10.51 10.04 3.18
C LEU A 142 -10.94 10.22 1.72
N ASN A 143 -10.06 9.89 0.77
CA ASN A 143 -10.46 9.79 -0.63
C ASN A 143 -10.96 8.36 -0.92
N GLN A 144 -12.26 8.14 -0.78
CA GLN A 144 -12.89 6.84 -1.07
C GLN A 144 -12.61 6.38 -2.51
N SER A 145 -12.64 7.29 -3.49
CA SER A 145 -12.46 6.93 -4.89
C SER A 145 -11.06 6.37 -5.21
N LEU A 146 -10.01 6.90 -4.56
CA LEU A 146 -8.66 6.37 -4.70
C LEU A 146 -8.50 5.03 -3.99
N ASN A 147 -9.03 4.90 -2.77
CA ASN A 147 -8.97 3.63 -2.05
C ASN A 147 -9.71 2.51 -2.80
N THR A 148 -10.92 2.76 -3.29
CA THR A 148 -11.67 1.78 -4.09
C THR A 148 -10.92 1.39 -5.36
N LYS A 149 -10.27 2.33 -6.04
CA LYS A 149 -9.43 2.03 -7.21
C LYS A 149 -8.23 1.17 -6.85
N ILE A 150 -7.55 1.44 -5.73
CA ILE A 150 -6.41 0.64 -5.26
C ILE A 150 -6.86 -0.80 -4.96
N TYR A 151 -7.96 -0.98 -4.22
CA TYR A 151 -8.50 -2.30 -3.93
C TYR A 151 -8.94 -3.04 -5.21
N LEU A 152 -9.56 -2.34 -6.15
CA LEU A 152 -9.92 -2.92 -7.45
C LEU A 152 -8.69 -3.37 -8.24
N VAL A 153 -7.63 -2.56 -8.28
CA VAL A 153 -6.36 -2.93 -8.93
C VAL A 153 -5.73 -4.15 -8.26
N MET A 154 -5.67 -4.18 -6.92
CA MET A 154 -5.14 -5.33 -6.18
C MET A 154 -5.95 -6.61 -6.43
N MET A 155 -7.29 -6.51 -6.46
CA MET A 155 -8.19 -7.62 -6.79
C MET A 155 -7.95 -8.13 -8.21
N VAL A 156 -7.80 -7.22 -9.18
CA VAL A 156 -7.51 -7.57 -10.57
C VAL A 156 -6.14 -8.25 -10.69
N VAL A 157 -5.11 -7.75 -10.00
CA VAL A 157 -3.78 -8.37 -9.97
C VAL A 157 -3.82 -9.76 -9.33
N MET A 158 -4.54 -9.95 -8.22
CA MET A 158 -4.74 -11.28 -7.62
C MET A 158 -5.50 -12.22 -8.54
N MET A 159 -6.54 -11.75 -9.22
CA MET A 159 -7.32 -12.55 -10.18
C MET A 159 -6.45 -12.98 -11.38
N PHE A 160 -5.64 -12.08 -11.95
CA PHE A 160 -4.70 -12.44 -13.01
C PHE A 160 -3.56 -13.33 -12.51
N GLY A 161 -3.07 -13.11 -11.30
CA GLY A 161 -2.05 -13.94 -10.66
C GLY A 161 -2.54 -15.36 -10.44
N MET A 162 -3.74 -15.52 -9.86
CA MET A 162 -4.40 -16.81 -9.73
C MET A 162 -4.68 -17.42 -11.09
N PHE A 163 -5.23 -16.69 -12.07
CA PHE A 163 -5.49 -17.23 -13.40
C PHE A 163 -4.21 -17.72 -14.11
N PHE A 164 -3.10 -17.00 -13.99
CA PHE A 164 -1.82 -17.43 -14.57
C PHE A 164 -1.23 -18.63 -13.82
N PHE A 165 -1.35 -18.66 -12.50
CA PHE A 165 -0.86 -19.75 -11.67
C PHE A 165 -1.72 -21.01 -11.80
N THR A 166 -3.05 -20.89 -11.79
CA THR A 166 -3.98 -21.99 -12.04
C THR A 166 -3.93 -22.47 -13.49
N SER A 167 -3.70 -21.60 -14.49
CA SER A 167 -3.47 -22.07 -15.87
C SER A 167 -2.19 -22.87 -15.99
N ARG A 168 -1.12 -22.50 -15.26
CA ARG A 168 0.12 -23.29 -15.20
C ARG A 168 -0.05 -24.56 -14.39
N GLN A 169 -0.79 -24.53 -13.28
CA GLN A 169 -1.07 -25.71 -12.47
C GLN A 169 -2.05 -26.67 -13.13
N ALA A 170 -3.05 -26.18 -13.88
CA ALA A 170 -3.96 -27.00 -14.67
C ALA A 170 -3.23 -27.63 -15.87
N LYS A 171 -2.28 -26.92 -16.49
CA LYS A 171 -1.39 -27.52 -17.49
C LYS A 171 -0.44 -28.55 -16.87
N LYS A 172 0.09 -28.30 -15.67
CA LYS A 172 0.91 -29.29 -14.94
C LYS A 172 0.08 -30.49 -14.47
N HIS A 173 -1.15 -30.30 -14.03
CA HIS A 173 -2.05 -31.40 -13.67
C HIS A 173 -2.54 -32.15 -14.91
N GLN A 174 -2.76 -31.49 -16.05
CA GLN A 174 -3.03 -32.19 -17.32
C GLN A 174 -1.79 -32.95 -17.82
N GLU A 175 -0.58 -32.39 -17.69
CA GLU A 175 0.67 -33.10 -18.01
C GLU A 175 0.93 -34.25 -17.01
N GLU A 176 0.61 -34.10 -15.72
CA GLU A 176 0.72 -35.16 -14.70
C GLU A 176 -0.39 -36.22 -14.83
N ASP A 177 -1.59 -35.89 -15.28
CA ASP A 177 -2.67 -36.84 -15.58
C ASP A 177 -2.38 -37.60 -16.90
N GLU A 178 -1.79 -36.95 -17.91
CA GLU A 178 -1.34 -37.61 -19.15
C GLU A 178 -0.08 -38.49 -18.92
N ASP A 179 0.86 -38.06 -18.07
CA ASP A 179 2.03 -38.88 -17.70
C ASP A 179 1.67 -39.98 -16.69
N SER A 180 0.71 -39.82 -15.78
CA SER A 180 0.41 -40.85 -14.77
C SER A 180 -0.36 -42.07 -15.32
N ASP A 181 -1.17 -41.89 -16.38
CA ASP A 181 -1.83 -43.01 -17.05
C ASP A 181 -0.92 -43.80 -18.01
N THR A 182 0.27 -43.28 -18.37
CA THR A 182 1.22 -43.97 -19.27
C THR A 182 2.62 -44.22 -18.71
N ALA A 183 3.07 -43.53 -17.66
CA ALA A 183 4.45 -43.62 -17.14
C ALA A 183 4.66 -44.53 -15.92
N ASN A 184 3.58 -45.03 -15.27
CA ASN A 184 3.68 -45.94 -14.11
C ASN A 184 3.24 -47.38 -14.42
N ALA A 185 3.36 -47.83 -15.67
CA ALA A 185 3.30 -49.27 -15.96
C ALA A 185 4.72 -49.86 -15.80
N PRO A 186 4.96 -50.78 -14.85
CA PRO A 186 6.26 -51.43 -14.71
C PRO A 186 6.70 -52.03 -16.05
N PHE A 187 7.93 -51.73 -16.49
CA PHE A 187 8.50 -52.25 -17.74
C PHE A 187 8.41 -53.78 -17.74
N ASN A 188 7.62 -54.33 -18.66
CA ASN A 188 7.46 -55.77 -18.82
C ASN A 188 8.15 -56.22 -20.13
N PRO A 189 9.38 -56.76 -20.05
CA PRO A 189 10.21 -57.05 -21.21
C PRO A 189 9.53 -57.98 -22.23
N TYR A 190 8.72 -58.91 -21.76
CA TYR A 190 8.06 -59.90 -22.61
C TYR A 190 6.87 -59.32 -23.39
N LYS A 191 6.17 -58.34 -22.80
CA LYS A 191 5.05 -57.65 -23.46
C LYS A 191 5.56 -56.71 -24.55
N GLU A 192 6.69 -56.06 -24.31
CA GLU A 192 7.31 -55.16 -25.28
C GLU A 192 8.01 -55.90 -26.41
N ALA A 193 8.69 -57.01 -26.12
CA ALA A 193 9.22 -57.91 -27.15
C ALA A 193 8.12 -58.43 -28.09
N LYS A 194 6.95 -58.81 -27.54
CA LYS A 194 5.80 -59.26 -28.33
C LYS A 194 5.16 -58.13 -29.15
N ARG A 195 5.17 -56.90 -28.64
CA ARG A 195 4.65 -55.70 -29.33
C ARG A 195 5.57 -55.20 -30.45
N THR A 196 6.88 -55.31 -30.23
CA THR A 196 7.92 -54.77 -31.13
C THR A 196 8.54 -55.83 -32.06
N GLY A 197 8.28 -57.11 -31.81
CA GLY A 197 8.81 -58.24 -32.57
C GLY A 197 10.31 -58.50 -32.37
N ARG A 198 10.93 -57.85 -31.39
CA ARG A 198 12.37 -57.95 -31.09
C ARG A 198 12.65 -58.95 -29.96
N PRO A 199 13.85 -59.55 -29.89
CA PRO A 199 14.18 -60.48 -28.81
C PRO A 199 14.20 -59.75 -27.46
N VAL A 200 13.72 -60.43 -26.42
CA VAL A 200 13.59 -59.89 -25.05
C VAL A 200 14.89 -59.31 -24.51
N SER A 201 16.04 -59.92 -24.85
CA SER A 201 17.37 -59.45 -24.43
C SER A 201 17.74 -58.08 -24.99
N GLU A 202 17.33 -57.77 -26.22
CA GLU A 202 17.63 -56.48 -26.84
C GLU A 202 16.74 -55.36 -26.28
N VAL A 203 15.52 -55.70 -25.91
CA VAL A 203 14.55 -54.80 -25.27
C VAL A 203 15.02 -54.39 -23.87
N ILE A 204 15.57 -55.33 -23.10
CA ILE A 204 16.18 -55.06 -21.78
C ILE A 204 17.43 -54.17 -21.91
N ALA A 205 18.32 -54.49 -22.85
CA ALA A 205 19.54 -53.70 -23.07
C ALA A 205 19.25 -52.27 -23.56
N GLN A 206 18.17 -52.07 -24.32
CA GLN A 206 17.73 -50.73 -24.73
C GLN A 206 17.17 -49.95 -23.53
N HIS A 207 16.34 -50.59 -22.70
CA HIS A 207 15.79 -49.97 -21.49
C HIS A 207 16.88 -49.56 -20.50
N GLU A 208 17.84 -50.44 -20.20
CA GLU A 208 18.98 -50.13 -19.32
C GLU A 208 19.82 -48.95 -19.86
N LYS A 209 19.99 -48.86 -21.18
CA LYS A 209 20.72 -47.75 -21.82
C LYS A 209 19.96 -46.43 -21.74
N GLU A 210 18.63 -46.47 -21.76
CA GLU A 210 17.78 -45.30 -21.59
C GLU A 210 17.70 -44.85 -20.14
N GLU A 211 17.59 -45.79 -19.20
CA GLU A 211 17.67 -45.51 -17.76
C GLU A 211 19.04 -44.93 -17.38
N ALA A 212 20.14 -45.47 -17.91
CA ALA A 212 21.48 -44.91 -17.67
C ALA A 212 21.62 -43.48 -18.22
N LYS A 213 21.00 -43.17 -19.37
CA LYS A 213 20.97 -41.80 -19.92
C LYS A 213 20.08 -40.88 -19.09
N ALA A 214 18.95 -41.37 -18.60
CA ALA A 214 18.04 -40.62 -17.74
C ALA A 214 18.69 -40.31 -16.38
N ALA A 215 19.31 -41.31 -15.74
CA ALA A 215 20.07 -41.14 -14.52
C ALA A 215 21.23 -40.16 -14.69
N LYS A 216 21.97 -40.21 -15.81
CA LYS A 216 23.03 -39.24 -16.11
C LYS A 216 22.49 -37.81 -16.29
N LYS A 217 21.32 -37.65 -16.91
CA LYS A 217 20.66 -36.34 -17.04
C LYS A 217 20.16 -35.83 -15.69
N ALA A 218 19.57 -36.69 -14.87
CA ALA A 218 19.10 -36.37 -13.53
C ALA A 218 20.27 -35.97 -12.61
N ALA A 219 21.37 -36.74 -12.62
CA ALA A 219 22.58 -36.41 -11.89
C ALA A 219 23.20 -35.08 -12.34
N ARG A 220 23.20 -34.79 -13.66
CA ARG A 220 23.66 -33.49 -14.18
C ARG A 220 22.76 -32.32 -13.77
N LYS A 221 21.46 -32.57 -13.62
CA LYS A 221 20.50 -31.56 -13.17
C LYS A 221 20.66 -31.29 -11.68
N ALA A 222 20.77 -32.34 -10.87
CA ALA A 222 21.05 -32.24 -9.44
C ALA A 222 22.41 -31.58 -9.15
N ALA A 223 23.44 -31.85 -9.95
CA ALA A 223 24.74 -31.20 -9.82
C ALA A 223 24.70 -29.70 -10.17
N LYS A 224 23.84 -29.28 -11.11
CA LYS A 224 23.63 -27.85 -11.41
C LYS A 224 22.84 -27.13 -10.32
N GLU A 225 21.85 -27.81 -9.76
CA GLU A 225 21.01 -27.27 -8.69
C GLU A 225 21.81 -27.12 -7.39
N ALA A 226 22.75 -28.04 -7.11
CA ALA A 226 23.69 -27.92 -6.01
C ALA A 226 24.81 -26.87 -6.21
N GLU A 227 25.05 -26.41 -7.44
CA GLU A 227 26.00 -25.33 -7.77
C GLU A 227 25.32 -23.94 -7.67
N GLU A 228 23.98 -23.87 -7.74
CA GLU A 228 23.19 -22.63 -7.62
C GLU A 228 22.92 -22.22 -6.15
N ASP A 229 23.08 -23.13 -5.18
CA ASP A 229 22.80 -22.89 -3.75
C ASP A 229 23.99 -22.28 -2.94
N ASP A 230 25.12 -21.96 -3.59
CA ASP A 230 26.30 -21.30 -2.96
C ASP A 230 26.50 -19.83 -3.43
N TYR A 231 25.42 -19.17 -3.86
CA TYR A 231 25.41 -17.72 -4.05
C TYR A 231 24.40 -17.06 -3.11
N GLU A 232 24.92 -16.64 -1.96
CA GLU A 232 24.32 -15.61 -1.13
C GLU A 232 23.89 -14.39 -1.97
N GLU A 233 22.79 -13.79 -1.55
CA GLU A 233 22.28 -12.46 -1.87
C GLU A 233 23.36 -11.47 -2.34
N TYR A 234 23.43 -11.27 -3.66
CA TYR A 234 24.02 -10.07 -4.24
C TYR A 234 22.89 -9.21 -4.76
N GLU A 235 22.80 -7.99 -4.22
CA GLU A 235 22.11 -6.88 -4.86
C GLU A 235 22.44 -6.90 -6.36
N GLU A 236 21.43 -6.76 -7.21
CA GLU A 236 21.64 -6.50 -8.63
C GLU A 236 22.39 -5.16 -8.74
N GLU A 237 23.73 -5.21 -8.72
CA GLU A 237 24.54 -4.15 -9.28
C GLU A 237 24.06 -3.99 -10.72
N ASP A 238 23.36 -2.89 -10.99
CA ASP A 238 22.90 -2.51 -12.31
C ASP A 238 24.14 -2.50 -13.23
N ASN A 239 24.31 -3.59 -13.96
CA ASN A 239 25.49 -3.87 -14.76
C ASN A 239 25.59 -2.96 -16.00
N GLY A 240 24.82 -1.86 -16.03
CA GLY A 240 24.79 -0.84 -17.07
C GLY A 240 24.42 -1.39 -18.45
N ASN A 241 24.05 -2.67 -18.54
CA ASN A 241 23.90 -3.38 -19.78
C ASN A 241 22.42 -3.36 -20.20
N PHE A 242 22.10 -2.44 -21.09
CA PHE A 242 20.78 -2.38 -21.70
C PHE A 242 20.53 -3.60 -22.59
N LYS A 243 19.42 -4.32 -22.30
CA LYS A 243 18.99 -5.47 -23.08
C LYS A 243 18.52 -5.03 -24.46
N VAL A 244 19.34 -5.26 -25.49
CA VAL A 244 19.00 -4.94 -26.88
C VAL A 244 18.18 -6.04 -27.54
N LYS A 245 17.20 -5.65 -28.37
CA LYS A 245 16.27 -6.56 -29.08
C LYS A 245 16.96 -7.49 -30.09
N ARG A 246 18.11 -7.08 -30.62
CA ARG A 246 18.98 -7.86 -31.50
C ARG A 246 20.37 -7.23 -31.57
N PRO A 247 21.44 -8.00 -31.82
CA PRO A 247 22.76 -7.45 -32.15
C PRO A 247 22.65 -6.56 -33.39
N ARG A 248 23.15 -5.32 -33.34
CA ARG A 248 23.24 -4.45 -34.51
C ARG A 248 24.70 -4.31 -34.94
N PRO A 249 25.02 -4.47 -36.24
CA PRO A 249 26.37 -4.22 -36.74
C PRO A 249 26.69 -2.72 -36.69
N ILE A 250 27.96 -2.39 -36.45
CA ILE A 250 28.47 -1.00 -36.38
C ILE A 250 28.17 -0.19 -37.67
N SER A 251 28.01 -0.86 -38.81
CA SER A 251 27.62 -0.23 -40.08
C SER A 251 26.24 0.43 -40.01
N GLU A 252 25.31 -0.12 -39.21
CA GLU A 252 23.96 0.42 -39.05
C GLU A 252 23.95 1.73 -38.23
N ALA A 253 24.99 1.96 -37.42
CA ALA A 253 25.20 3.20 -36.66
C ALA A 253 26.15 4.18 -37.38
N GLY A 254 26.43 3.98 -38.67
CA GLY A 254 27.27 4.87 -39.49
C GLY A 254 28.78 4.70 -39.31
N GLY A 255 29.23 3.70 -38.55
CA GLY A 255 30.65 3.44 -38.36
C GLY A 255 31.32 2.84 -39.61
N ARG A 256 32.37 3.50 -40.11
CA ARG A 256 33.13 3.10 -41.32
C ARG A 256 34.38 2.26 -41.02
N TYR A 257 34.59 1.82 -39.77
CA TYR A 257 35.82 1.15 -39.35
C TYR A 257 35.85 -0.32 -39.80
N ILE A 258 36.71 -0.63 -40.77
CA ILE A 258 36.95 -2.00 -41.26
C ILE A 258 38.12 -2.58 -40.47
N THR A 259 37.84 -3.40 -39.46
CA THR A 259 38.85 -3.92 -38.52
C THR A 259 39.71 -5.05 -39.08
N GLY A 260 39.62 -5.39 -40.38
CA GLY A 260 40.37 -6.47 -41.03
C GLY A 260 40.06 -7.89 -40.51
N ARG A 261 39.38 -8.03 -39.37
CA ARG A 261 39.05 -9.29 -38.70
C ARG A 261 38.20 -10.23 -39.56
N LYS A 262 37.33 -9.68 -40.43
CA LYS A 262 36.55 -10.47 -41.38
C LYS A 262 37.45 -11.18 -42.41
N ALA A 263 38.45 -10.49 -42.93
CA ALA A 263 39.42 -11.08 -43.86
C ALA A 263 40.29 -12.15 -43.19
N ILE A 264 40.66 -11.94 -41.91
CA ILE A 264 41.42 -12.93 -41.12
C ILE A 264 40.56 -14.18 -40.84
N ALA A 265 39.27 -14.01 -40.54
CA ALA A 265 38.36 -15.12 -40.31
C ALA A 265 38.08 -15.93 -41.60
N GLU A 266 37.88 -15.27 -42.74
CA GLU A 266 37.74 -15.93 -44.04
C GLU A 266 39.02 -16.66 -44.46
N ALA A 267 40.20 -16.07 -44.22
CA ALA A 267 41.48 -16.73 -44.51
C ALA A 267 41.67 -18.01 -43.69
N LYS A 268 41.32 -17.99 -42.39
CA LYS A 268 41.36 -19.18 -41.53
C LYS A 268 40.36 -20.24 -41.98
N ALA A 269 39.14 -19.85 -42.32
CA ALA A 269 38.12 -20.80 -42.80
C ALA A 269 38.55 -21.47 -44.12
N ALA A 270 39.13 -20.69 -45.05
CA ALA A 270 39.66 -21.22 -46.30
C ALA A 270 40.86 -22.16 -46.10
N GLU A 271 41.74 -21.86 -45.14
CA GLU A 271 42.85 -22.74 -44.78
C GLU A 271 42.36 -24.06 -44.19
N GLU A 272 41.36 -24.00 -43.31
CA GLU A 272 40.78 -25.16 -42.65
C GLU A 272 40.05 -26.07 -43.66
N GLU A 273 39.33 -25.48 -44.62
CA GLU A 273 38.70 -26.23 -45.72
C GLU A 273 39.75 -26.88 -46.63
N ARG A 274 40.87 -26.19 -46.90
CA ARG A 274 41.99 -26.75 -47.68
C ARG A 274 42.66 -27.90 -46.93
N LEU A 275 42.80 -27.80 -45.61
CA LEU A 275 43.32 -28.86 -44.74
C LEU A 275 42.35 -30.05 -44.68
N ALA A 276 41.05 -29.81 -44.60
CA ALA A 276 40.02 -30.84 -44.65
C ALA A 276 40.04 -31.59 -45.99
N LYS A 277 40.17 -30.88 -47.12
CA LYS A 277 40.33 -31.50 -48.44
C LYS A 277 41.61 -32.32 -48.57
N ARG A 278 42.74 -31.86 -48.00
CA ARG A 278 44.00 -32.65 -47.94
C ARG A 278 43.84 -33.90 -47.07
N ARG A 279 43.20 -33.78 -45.90
CA ARG A 279 42.90 -34.92 -45.01
C ARG A 279 42.00 -35.95 -45.70
N ALA A 280 40.98 -35.50 -46.43
CA ALA A 280 40.09 -36.38 -47.20
C ALA A 280 40.83 -37.09 -48.36
N LYS A 281 41.79 -36.41 -49.01
CA LYS A 281 42.59 -37.00 -50.09
C LYS A 281 43.62 -38.01 -49.58
N ASN A 282 44.23 -37.77 -48.41
CA ASN A 282 45.11 -38.73 -47.75
C ASN A 282 44.39 -39.96 -47.18
N LYS A 283 43.06 -39.89 -46.98
CA LYS A 283 42.24 -41.02 -46.51
C LYS A 283 41.78 -41.97 -47.63
N LYS A 284 42.08 -41.63 -48.89
CA LYS A 284 41.78 -42.44 -50.09
C LYS A 284 43.02 -43.10 -50.72
N LYS A 285 44.19 -42.98 -50.08
CA LYS A 285 45.39 -43.79 -50.34
C LYS A 285 45.51 -44.81 -49.23
#